data_AF-A0A7J5RRT4-F1
#
_entry.id   AF-A0A7J5RRT4-F1
#
_cell.length_a   1.000
_cell.length_b   1.000
_cell.length_c   1.000
_cell.angle_alpha   90.00
_cell.angle_beta   90.00
_cell.angle_gamma   90.00
#
_symmetry.space_group_name_H-M   'P 1'
#
loop_
_entity.id
_entity.type
_entity.pdbx_description
1 polymer ?
#
loop_
_entity_poly.entity_id
_entity_poly.type
_entity_poly.pdbx_seq_one_letter_code
_entity_poly.pdbx_strand_id
1 'polypeptide(L)'
;MNDSISILEQLVTAIEQAGVNVAPTYQEYMPLAFAIANSCGEEGRTRFHRICRISEKYHHDEADKLYGHALTKGTGRNSLGTVFHLAEVAGVKMDPKLANLQNLQSLHTHTRARVSYNAHPDTSDGTPPDTVFTDPASPLSDGVSKTILPARLPSFPDYRWPAFLQGIIDCGNSPAQRDILLLGAATVLGSTLNKLVSFVYGRKHKYPCLQVFVTAPPASGKGALTWVRRLAEPIHNALLDTYREKIKTYRMEKTKWDTLGKEKANTPEPEQPQLKMLLIAGDNTGTG
;
A
#
# COMPACT_ATOMS: atom_id res chain seq x y z
N MET A 1 21.44 -1.87 -0.07
CA MET A 1 21.41 -0.77 -1.06
C MET A 1 20.03 -0.15 -0.94
N ASN A 2 19.95 1.16 -0.71
CA ASN A 2 18.68 1.84 -0.38
C ASN A 2 17.76 1.88 -1.60
N ASP A 3 16.71 1.05 -1.61
CA ASP A 3 15.74 0.96 -2.71
C ASP A 3 15.17 2.34 -3.09
N SER A 4 14.91 3.21 -2.10
CA SER A 4 14.43 4.59 -2.29
C SER A 4 15.33 5.45 -3.18
N ILE A 5 16.65 5.24 -3.11
CA ILE A 5 17.63 6.01 -3.90
C ILE A 5 17.67 5.51 -5.33
N SER A 6 17.60 4.19 -5.54
CA SER A 6 17.49 3.60 -6.87
C SER A 6 16.23 4.09 -7.59
N ILE A 7 15.10 4.15 -6.86
CA ILE A 7 13.83 4.68 -7.37
C ILE A 7 13.95 6.17 -7.72
N LEU A 8 14.54 6.98 -6.83
CA LEU A 8 14.76 8.40 -7.09
C LEU A 8 15.67 8.62 -8.30
N GLU A 9 16.72 7.80 -8.46
CA GLU A 9 17.66 7.89 -9.58
C GLU A 9 16.96 7.61 -10.92
N GLN A 10 16.09 6.60 -10.98
CA GLN A 10 15.27 6.32 -12.16
C GLN A 10 14.32 7.47 -12.47
N LEU A 11 13.72 8.07 -11.44
CA LEU A 11 12.83 9.22 -11.58
C LEU A 11 13.56 10.45 -12.13
N VAL A 12 14.74 10.78 -11.57
CA VAL A 12 15.59 11.88 -12.03
C VAL A 12 15.96 11.69 -13.50
N THR A 13 16.34 10.47 -13.88
CA THR A 13 16.71 10.14 -15.27
C THR A 13 15.53 10.34 -16.22
N ALA A 14 14.31 9.94 -15.84
CA ALA A 14 13.12 10.13 -16.66
C ALA A 14 12.74 11.62 -16.80
N ILE A 15 12.89 12.40 -15.73
CA ILE A 15 12.66 13.85 -15.74
C ILE A 15 13.68 14.56 -16.64
N GLU A 16 14.97 14.19 -16.54
CA GLU A 16 16.04 14.73 -17.38
C GLU A 16 15.80 14.42 -18.87
N GLN A 17 15.37 13.20 -19.19
CA GLN A 17 15.04 12.80 -20.57
C GLN A 17 13.83 13.53 -21.14
N ALA A 18 12.81 13.79 -20.31
CA ALA A 18 11.63 14.54 -20.71
C ALA A 18 11.91 16.05 -20.83
N GLY A 19 12.97 16.54 -20.19
CA GLY A 19 13.34 17.96 -20.19
C GLY A 19 12.28 18.87 -19.54
N VAL A 20 11.42 18.32 -18.68
CA VAL A 20 10.31 19.08 -18.09
C VAL A 20 10.68 19.66 -16.74
N ASN A 21 10.30 20.92 -16.53
CA ASN A 21 10.42 21.56 -15.24
C ASN A 21 9.33 21.08 -14.27
N VAL A 22 9.74 20.23 -13.33
CA VAL A 22 8.86 19.62 -12.30
C VAL A 22 8.52 20.61 -11.18
N ALA A 23 9.25 21.72 -11.06
CA ALA A 23 9.03 22.72 -10.02
C ALA A 23 9.17 24.15 -10.57
N PRO A 24 8.16 24.64 -11.32
CA PRO A 24 8.19 25.97 -11.93
C PRO A 24 8.03 27.11 -10.92
N THR A 25 7.42 26.84 -9.75
CA THR A 25 7.25 27.80 -8.66
C THR A 25 7.79 27.27 -7.32
N TYR A 26 7.95 28.19 -6.37
CA TYR A 26 8.40 27.85 -5.01
C TYR A 26 7.44 26.89 -4.29
N GLN A 27 6.16 26.89 -4.68
CA GLN A 27 5.14 26.02 -4.08
C GLN A 27 5.36 24.54 -4.39
N GLU A 28 5.97 24.19 -5.54
CA GLU A 28 6.36 22.82 -5.86
C GLU A 28 7.82 22.53 -5.46
N TYR A 29 8.67 23.55 -5.52
CA TYR A 29 10.10 23.44 -5.19
C TYR A 29 10.36 23.07 -3.73
N MET A 30 9.60 23.67 -2.81
CA MET A 30 9.65 23.39 -1.39
C MET A 30 9.27 21.92 -1.07
N PRO A 31 8.06 21.42 -1.41
CA PRO A 31 7.69 20.04 -1.10
C PRO A 31 8.58 19.01 -1.79
N LEU A 32 9.14 19.33 -2.97
CA LEU A 32 10.13 18.49 -3.66
C LEU A 32 11.39 18.27 -2.80
N ALA A 33 11.97 19.35 -2.25
CA ALA A 33 13.16 19.28 -1.39
C ALA A 33 12.89 18.45 -0.13
N PHE A 34 11.75 18.71 0.54
CA PHE A 34 11.35 17.98 1.74
C PHE A 34 11.05 16.50 1.47
N ALA A 35 10.43 16.17 0.35
CA ALA A 35 10.12 14.80 -0.03
C ALA A 35 11.38 13.96 -0.25
N ILE A 36 12.37 14.52 -0.95
CA ILE A 36 13.64 13.85 -1.24
C ILE A 36 14.47 13.73 0.04
N ALA A 37 14.59 14.80 0.83
CA ALA A 37 15.31 14.78 2.11
C ALA A 37 14.71 13.77 3.10
N ASN A 38 13.39 13.69 3.22
CA ASN A 38 12.73 12.73 4.11
C ASN A 38 12.91 11.27 3.65
N SER A 39 12.98 11.01 2.33
CA SER A 39 12.97 9.65 1.79
C SER A 39 14.37 9.09 1.54
N CYS A 40 15.34 9.94 1.22
CA CYS A 40 16.70 9.56 0.80
C CYS A 40 17.80 10.18 1.67
N GLY A 41 17.46 11.06 2.62
CA GLY A 41 18.44 11.72 3.49
C GLY A 41 19.47 12.53 2.71
N GLU A 42 20.69 12.60 3.23
CA GLU A 42 21.80 13.34 2.61
C GLU A 42 22.13 12.83 1.20
N GLU A 43 21.99 11.51 0.96
CA GLU A 43 22.30 10.89 -0.34
C GLU A 43 21.38 11.36 -1.48
N GLY A 44 20.21 11.92 -1.14
CA GLY A 44 19.26 12.52 -2.08
C GLY A 44 19.67 13.92 -2.58
N ARG A 45 20.61 14.61 -1.93
CA ARG A 45 21.00 15.99 -2.24
C ARG A 45 21.44 16.16 -3.69
N THR A 46 22.33 15.29 -4.15
CA THR A 46 22.82 15.29 -5.53
C THR A 46 21.69 15.15 -6.56
N ARG A 47 20.66 14.35 -6.25
CA ARG A 47 19.52 14.09 -7.14
C ARG A 47 18.57 15.28 -7.18
N PHE A 48 18.37 15.93 -6.04
CA PHE A 48 17.62 17.18 -5.96
C PHE A 48 18.25 18.27 -6.85
N HIS A 49 19.56 18.51 -6.73
CA HIS A 49 20.25 19.49 -7.58
C HIS A 49 20.14 19.17 -9.08
N ARG A 50 20.16 17.89 -9.46
CA ARG A 50 19.96 17.46 -10.85
C ARG A 50 18.58 17.80 -11.38
N ILE A 51 17.52 17.54 -10.61
CA ILE A 51 16.15 17.92 -10.99
C ILE A 51 16.03 19.44 -11.09
N CYS A 52 16.57 20.17 -10.10
CA CYS A 52 16.44 21.62 -10.05
C CYS A 52 17.17 22.32 -11.19
N ARG A 53 18.29 21.78 -11.70
CA ARG A 53 19.06 22.34 -12.82
C ARG A 53 18.25 22.51 -14.11
N ILE A 54 17.14 21.77 -14.28
CA ILE A 54 16.26 21.85 -15.45
C ILE A 54 15.41 23.15 -15.40
N SER A 55 15.22 23.73 -14.22
CA SER A 55 14.50 24.99 -14.06
C SER A 55 15.41 26.18 -14.35
N GLU A 56 14.93 27.14 -15.15
CA GLU A 56 15.64 28.40 -15.46
C GLU A 56 15.92 29.26 -14.21
N LYS A 57 15.19 29.02 -13.10
CA LYS A 57 15.31 29.77 -11.84
C LYS A 57 16.30 29.14 -10.85
N TYR A 58 17.07 28.14 -11.27
CA TYR A 58 17.95 27.38 -10.38
C TYR A 58 19.16 28.18 -9.90
N HIS A 59 19.29 28.29 -8.58
CA HIS A 59 20.47 28.83 -7.91
C HIS A 59 21.04 27.77 -6.97
N HIS A 60 22.30 27.39 -7.19
CA HIS A 60 22.94 26.31 -6.45
C HIS A 60 22.92 26.56 -4.93
N ASP A 61 23.30 27.77 -4.50
CA ASP A 61 23.42 28.10 -3.07
C ASP A 61 22.06 28.19 -2.36
N GLU A 62 21.01 28.58 -3.06
CA GLU A 62 19.64 28.64 -2.50
C GLU A 62 19.03 27.24 -2.39
N ALA A 63 19.24 26.40 -3.41
CA ALA A 63 18.84 25.01 -3.41
C ALA A 63 19.52 24.23 -2.27
N ASP A 64 20.81 24.52 -2.06
CA ASP A 64 21.63 23.87 -1.05
C ASP A 64 21.17 24.23 0.39
N LYS A 65 20.91 25.52 0.62
CA LYS A 65 20.33 26.00 1.89
C LYS A 65 18.94 25.40 2.15
N LEU A 66 18.11 25.30 1.11
CA LEU A 66 16.78 24.70 1.22
C LEU A 66 16.85 23.22 1.57
N TYR A 67 17.75 22.48 0.94
CA TYR A 67 17.93 21.05 1.20
C TYR A 67 18.50 20.80 2.60
N GLY A 68 19.47 21.60 3.05
CA GLY A 68 19.97 21.58 4.43
C GLY A 68 18.88 21.87 5.47
N HIS A 69 17.97 22.79 5.16
CA HIS A 69 16.80 23.05 6.01
C HIS A 69 15.81 21.88 6.00
N ALA A 70 15.59 21.25 4.85
CA ALA A 70 14.71 20.09 4.71
C ALA A 70 15.22 18.87 5.51
N LEU A 71 16.53 18.66 5.58
CA LEU A 71 17.16 17.59 6.38
C LEU A 71 16.99 17.81 7.89
N THR A 72 17.03 19.06 8.34
CA THR A 72 16.96 19.41 9.77
C THR A 72 15.51 19.58 10.26
N LYS A 73 14.59 20.05 9.41
CA LYS A 73 13.16 20.28 9.74
C LYS A 73 12.19 19.29 9.11
N GLY A 74 12.67 18.16 8.60
CA GLY A 74 11.84 17.13 7.99
C GLY A 74 10.73 16.64 8.93
N THR A 75 9.48 17.03 8.65
CA THR A 75 8.30 16.64 9.46
C THR A 75 7.72 15.28 9.05
N GLY A 76 8.31 14.59 8.06
CA GLY A 76 7.84 13.30 7.54
C GLY A 76 6.50 13.36 6.79
N ARG A 77 5.94 14.56 6.56
CA ARG A 77 4.67 14.74 5.85
C ARG A 77 4.76 14.53 4.34
N ASN A 78 5.93 14.82 3.75
CA ASN A 78 6.18 14.71 2.32
C ASN A 78 7.14 13.55 2.08
N SER A 79 6.81 12.68 1.14
CA SER A 79 7.54 11.46 0.83
C SER A 79 7.76 11.34 -0.67
N LEU A 80 8.49 10.31 -1.12
CA LEU A 80 8.81 10.10 -2.53
C LEU A 80 7.57 10.18 -3.46
N GLY A 81 6.39 9.79 -2.98
CA GLY A 81 5.11 9.95 -3.69
C GLY A 81 4.80 11.39 -4.13
N THR A 82 5.20 12.41 -3.37
CA THR A 82 5.08 13.82 -3.76
C THR A 82 5.94 14.13 -4.99
N VAL A 83 7.14 13.56 -5.07
CA VAL A 83 8.05 13.74 -6.21
C VAL A 83 7.45 13.11 -7.47
N PHE A 84 6.88 11.90 -7.34
CA PHE A 84 6.19 11.25 -8.45
C PHE A 84 4.96 12.02 -8.93
N HIS A 85 4.14 12.53 -8.00
CA HIS A 85 2.97 13.31 -8.36
C HIS A 85 3.35 14.57 -9.14
N LEU A 86 4.39 15.29 -8.70
CA LEU A 86 4.91 16.45 -9.42
C LEU A 86 5.42 16.06 -10.81
N ALA A 87 6.11 14.93 -10.95
CA ALA A 87 6.59 14.45 -12.25
C ALA A 87 5.44 14.06 -13.20
N GLU A 88 4.36 13.47 -12.68
CA GLU A 88 3.16 13.12 -13.45
C GLU A 88 2.40 14.37 -13.90
N VAL A 89 2.22 15.35 -13.01
CA VAL A 89 1.60 16.65 -13.35
C VAL A 89 2.42 17.39 -14.41
N ALA A 90 3.74 17.24 -14.37
CA ALA A 90 4.66 17.73 -15.39
C ALA A 90 4.64 16.90 -16.71
N GLY A 91 3.87 15.82 -16.79
CA GLY A 91 3.71 15.04 -18.02
C GLY A 91 4.79 13.97 -18.25
N VAL A 92 5.57 13.61 -17.23
CA VAL A 92 6.56 12.54 -17.34
C VAL A 92 5.86 11.18 -17.18
N LYS A 93 5.80 10.40 -18.27
CA LYS A 93 5.20 9.05 -18.26
C LYS A 93 6.17 8.04 -17.65
N MET A 94 5.86 7.58 -16.43
CA MET A 94 6.66 6.57 -15.72
C MET A 94 6.23 5.14 -16.11
N ASP A 95 7.18 4.20 -16.05
CA ASP A 95 6.94 2.78 -16.28
C ASP A 95 5.91 2.23 -15.24
N PRO A 96 4.85 1.50 -15.64
CA PRO A 96 3.77 1.09 -14.73
C PRO A 96 4.21 0.30 -13.49
N LYS A 97 5.43 -0.25 -13.50
CA LYS A 97 6.02 -0.97 -12.37
C LYS A 97 6.37 -0.05 -11.20
N LEU A 98 6.76 1.20 -11.45
CA LEU A 98 7.16 2.19 -10.41
C LEU A 98 5.97 2.97 -9.82
N ALA A 99 4.92 3.21 -10.61
CA ALA A 99 3.68 3.84 -10.14
C ALA A 99 3.02 3.05 -8.98
N ASN A 100 3.30 1.75 -8.86
CA ASN A 100 2.80 0.92 -7.76
C ASN A 100 3.44 1.23 -6.39
N LEU A 101 4.60 1.89 -6.36
CA LEU A 101 5.23 2.33 -5.11
C LEU A 101 4.56 3.58 -4.54
N GLN A 102 3.92 4.42 -5.37
CA GLN A 102 3.10 5.53 -4.87
C GLN A 102 1.91 5.01 -4.05
N ASN A 103 1.34 3.86 -4.44
CA ASN A 103 0.23 3.22 -3.72
C ASN A 103 0.67 2.47 -2.44
N LEU A 104 1.98 2.30 -2.21
CA LEU A 104 2.54 1.75 -0.98
C LEU A 104 2.71 2.82 0.11
N GLN A 105 2.70 4.10 -0.24
CA GLN A 105 2.70 5.18 0.73
C GLN A 105 1.26 5.52 1.09
N SER A 106 0.79 4.87 2.15
CA SER A 106 -0.43 5.26 2.86
C SER A 106 -0.52 6.78 2.98
N LEU A 107 -1.54 7.36 2.36
CA LEU A 107 -1.95 8.75 2.51
C LEU A 107 -2.60 8.95 3.90
N HIS A 108 -1.85 8.63 4.96
CA HIS A 108 -2.18 8.96 6.34
C HIS A 108 -0.85 9.26 7.06
N THR A 109 -0.65 10.54 7.36
CA THR A 109 0.38 10.99 8.30
C THR A 109 0.10 10.33 9.66
N HIS A 110 0.80 9.24 9.97
CA HIS A 110 0.81 8.74 11.34
C HIS A 110 1.57 9.74 12.20
N THR A 111 0.84 10.43 13.07
CA THR A 111 1.37 11.16 14.21
C THR A 111 2.34 10.23 14.94
N ARG A 112 3.63 10.57 14.89
CA ARG A 112 4.68 9.84 15.60
C ARG A 112 4.51 10.13 17.09
N ALA A 113 3.83 9.25 17.81
CA ALA A 113 3.80 9.28 19.26
C ALA A 113 5.20 8.93 19.78
N ARG A 114 5.93 9.95 20.24
CA ARG A 114 7.06 9.76 21.16
C ARG A 114 6.47 9.34 22.50
N VAL A 115 6.51 8.05 22.82
CA VAL A 115 6.23 7.61 24.19
C VAL A 115 7.53 7.75 24.98
N SER A 116 7.60 8.83 25.75
CA SER A 116 8.51 8.98 26.88
C SER A 116 7.92 8.15 28.02
N TYR A 117 8.64 7.12 28.48
CA TYR A 117 8.36 6.51 29.76
C TYR A 117 9.08 7.33 30.84
N ASN A 118 8.42 8.39 31.32
CA ASN A 118 8.77 8.96 32.61
C ASN A 118 8.13 8.09 33.70
N ALA A 119 8.90 7.17 34.26
CA ALA A 119 8.59 6.51 35.51
C ALA A 119 9.80 6.63 36.45
N HIS A 120 9.72 7.56 37.38
CA HIS A 120 10.45 7.60 38.65
C HIS A 120 9.51 8.28 39.67
N PRO A 121 9.64 8.05 40.99
CA PRO A 121 10.78 7.47 41.72
C PRO A 121 10.37 6.19 42.49
N ASP A 122 11.25 5.28 42.89
CA ASP A 122 12.14 5.43 44.04
C ASP A 122 13.32 4.45 43.98
N THR A 123 14.51 5.02 44.18
CA THR A 123 15.73 4.50 44.82
C THR A 123 15.91 2.98 45.00
N SER A 124 16.85 2.37 44.29
CA SER A 124 18.24 2.20 44.77
C SER A 124 19.03 1.23 43.89
N ASP A 125 20.14 1.77 43.37
CA ASP A 125 21.46 1.16 43.21
C ASP A 125 21.71 0.01 42.19
N GLY A 126 22.83 0.15 41.47
CA GLY A 126 23.60 -0.97 40.91
C GLY A 126 23.40 -1.32 39.42
N THR A 127 24.36 -0.89 38.60
CA THR A 127 24.72 -1.36 37.23
C THR A 127 24.81 -2.90 37.08
N PRO A 128 24.78 -3.44 35.84
CA PRO A 128 24.28 -4.76 35.47
C PRO A 128 25.32 -5.88 35.59
N PRO A 129 24.90 -7.15 35.44
CA PRO A 129 25.74 -8.05 34.67
C PRO A 129 24.97 -8.97 33.70
N ASP A 130 25.61 -9.17 32.55
CA ASP A 130 25.57 -10.40 31.77
C ASP A 130 25.73 -11.64 32.67
N THR A 131 24.94 -12.69 32.45
CA THR A 131 25.27 -14.11 32.74
C THR A 131 24.03 -14.94 32.39
N VAL A 132 24.09 -15.78 31.36
CA VAL A 132 24.55 -17.17 31.43
C VAL A 132 23.98 -17.89 32.65
N PHE A 133 22.97 -18.72 32.42
CA PHE A 133 22.66 -19.83 33.32
C PHE A 133 22.54 -21.11 32.50
N THR A 134 23.61 -21.89 32.57
CA THR A 134 23.70 -23.30 32.18
C THR A 134 23.51 -24.18 33.41
N ASP A 135 22.84 -25.32 33.19
CA ASP A 135 23.00 -26.63 33.84
C ASP A 135 22.39 -26.85 35.26
N PRO A 136 22.10 -28.13 35.69
CA PRO A 136 22.64 -29.40 35.18
C PRO A 136 21.70 -30.64 35.04
N ALA A 137 22.09 -31.50 34.08
CA ALA A 137 22.22 -32.97 34.03
C ALA A 137 21.40 -33.88 35.00
N SER A 138 20.82 -35.02 34.54
CA SER A 138 21.52 -36.27 34.17
C SER A 138 20.50 -37.37 33.67
N PRO A 139 20.89 -38.60 33.23
CA PRO A 139 21.32 -38.97 31.87
C PRO A 139 20.69 -40.28 31.29
N LEU A 140 21.15 -40.69 30.08
CA LEU A 140 20.96 -41.98 29.34
C LEU A 140 19.64 -42.13 28.55
N SER A 141 19.56 -42.53 27.26
CA SER A 141 20.51 -43.07 26.29
C SER A 141 19.92 -42.91 24.87
N ASP A 142 20.77 -42.48 23.93
CA ASP A 142 20.81 -42.70 22.47
C ASP A 142 19.56 -42.63 21.57
N GLY A 143 19.57 -41.60 20.69
CA GLY A 143 19.13 -41.79 19.30
C GLY A 143 18.43 -40.61 18.62
N VAL A 144 19.21 -39.71 18.00
CA VAL A 144 18.83 -38.74 16.94
C VAL A 144 18.32 -37.35 17.40
N SER A 145 19.25 -36.39 17.41
CA SER A 145 18.98 -34.95 17.51
C SER A 145 18.18 -34.44 16.30
N LYS A 146 16.89 -34.17 16.48
CA LYS A 146 16.14 -33.24 15.61
C LYS A 146 16.13 -31.86 16.27
N THR A 147 17.03 -31.00 15.85
CA THR A 147 16.87 -29.55 15.99
C THR A 147 15.58 -29.18 15.26
N ILE A 148 14.49 -28.96 16.00
CA ILE A 148 13.23 -28.46 15.42
C ILE A 148 13.46 -26.99 15.10
N LEU A 149 14.06 -26.73 13.94
CA LEU A 149 13.86 -25.46 13.26
C LEU A 149 12.34 -25.29 13.08
N PRO A 150 11.75 -24.10 13.33
CA PRO A 150 10.34 -23.90 13.05
C PRO A 150 10.12 -24.23 11.57
N ALA A 151 9.43 -25.34 11.30
CA ALA A 151 9.25 -25.85 9.97
C ALA A 151 8.57 -24.77 9.13
N ARG A 152 9.28 -24.26 8.11
CA ARG A 152 8.68 -23.37 7.11
C ARG A 152 7.46 -24.10 6.53
N LEU A 153 6.32 -23.41 6.49
CA LEU A 153 5.13 -23.94 5.82
C LEU A 153 5.52 -24.36 4.39
N PRO A 154 5.01 -25.51 3.91
CA PRO A 154 5.31 -25.96 2.57
C PRO A 154 4.80 -24.93 1.57
N SER A 155 5.65 -24.57 0.61
CA SER A 155 5.24 -23.76 -0.54
C SER A 155 4.62 -24.63 -1.62
N PHE A 156 3.81 -24.02 -2.49
CA PHE A 156 3.30 -24.75 -3.64
C PHE A 156 4.47 -25.20 -4.53
N PRO A 157 4.42 -26.42 -5.08
CA PRO A 157 5.44 -26.88 -6.02
C PRO A 157 5.43 -26.02 -7.28
N ASP A 158 6.56 -25.97 -7.98
CA ASP A 158 6.63 -25.29 -9.26
C ASP A 158 5.66 -25.94 -10.25
N TYR A 159 4.67 -25.17 -10.67
CA TYR A 159 3.62 -25.59 -11.59
C TYR A 159 3.58 -24.64 -12.79
N ARG A 160 3.20 -25.16 -13.96
CA ARG A 160 3.05 -24.34 -15.17
C ARG A 160 1.68 -23.65 -15.16
N TRP A 161 1.58 -22.54 -14.45
CA TRP A 161 0.35 -21.74 -14.41
C TRP A 161 0.06 -21.07 -15.77
N PRO A 162 -1.22 -20.81 -16.08
CA PRO A 162 -1.60 -19.95 -17.19
C PRO A 162 -0.84 -18.62 -17.15
N ALA A 163 -0.48 -18.06 -18.32
CA ALA A 163 0.39 -16.89 -18.41
C ALA A 163 -0.06 -15.69 -17.57
N PHE A 164 -1.38 -15.44 -17.51
CA PHE A 164 -1.93 -14.35 -16.70
C PHE A 164 -1.77 -14.57 -15.19
N LEU A 165 -1.87 -15.82 -14.72
CA LEU A 165 -1.60 -16.16 -13.32
C LEU A 165 -0.11 -16.13 -13.03
N GLN A 166 0.71 -16.65 -13.94
CA GLN A 166 2.16 -16.65 -13.79
C GLN A 166 2.69 -15.21 -13.63
N GLY A 167 2.21 -14.26 -14.43
CA GLY A 167 2.60 -12.85 -14.28
C GLY A 167 2.24 -12.24 -12.92
N ILE A 168 1.15 -12.68 -12.28
CA ILE A 168 0.80 -12.24 -10.92
C ILE A 168 1.74 -12.88 -9.90
N ILE A 169 2.00 -14.18 -10.03
CA ILE A 169 2.86 -14.95 -9.13
C ILE A 169 4.31 -14.43 -9.18
N ASP A 170 4.81 -14.10 -10.38
CA ASP A 170 6.18 -13.61 -10.60
C ASP A 170 6.46 -12.27 -9.91
N CYS A 171 5.42 -11.54 -9.47
CA CYS A 171 5.58 -10.34 -8.64
C CYS A 171 6.08 -10.66 -7.21
N GLY A 172 6.08 -11.93 -6.81
CA GLY A 172 6.52 -12.39 -5.50
C GLY A 172 8.04 -12.61 -5.42
N ASN A 173 8.68 -11.98 -4.43
CA ASN A 173 10.12 -12.06 -4.19
C ASN A 173 10.54 -13.30 -3.37
N SER A 174 9.58 -14.02 -2.78
CA SER A 174 9.81 -15.24 -2.00
C SER A 174 8.75 -16.30 -2.32
N PRO A 175 9.04 -17.61 -2.12
CA PRO A 175 8.05 -18.66 -2.31
C PRO A 175 6.75 -18.41 -1.55
N ALA A 176 6.82 -18.01 -0.28
CA ALA A 176 5.64 -17.67 0.51
C ALA A 176 4.83 -16.49 -0.07
N GLN A 177 5.51 -15.47 -0.63
CA GLN A 177 4.82 -14.35 -1.27
C GLN A 177 4.15 -14.77 -2.58
N ARG A 178 4.81 -15.65 -3.36
CA ARG A 178 4.25 -16.23 -4.58
C ARG A 178 2.98 -17.03 -4.27
N ASP A 179 3.00 -17.83 -3.19
CA ASP A 179 1.86 -18.60 -2.72
C ASP A 179 0.70 -17.69 -2.29
N ILE A 180 0.99 -16.63 -1.53
CA ILE A 180 0.00 -15.62 -1.12
C ILE A 180 -0.63 -14.92 -2.34
N LEU A 181 0.18 -14.57 -3.34
CA LEU A 181 -0.30 -13.95 -4.58
C LEU A 181 -1.17 -14.90 -5.40
N LEU A 182 -0.78 -16.18 -5.51
CA LEU A 182 -1.58 -17.22 -6.17
C LEU A 182 -2.94 -17.40 -5.48
N LEU A 183 -2.93 -17.62 -4.16
CA LEU A 183 -4.14 -17.80 -3.36
C LEU A 183 -5.05 -16.58 -3.42
N GLY A 184 -4.46 -15.39 -3.34
CA GLY A 184 -5.17 -14.13 -3.49
C GLY A 184 -5.81 -14.01 -4.87
N ALA A 185 -5.05 -14.25 -5.94
CA ALA A 185 -5.56 -14.16 -7.32
C ALA A 185 -6.72 -15.14 -7.55
N ALA A 186 -6.57 -16.39 -7.12
CA ALA A 186 -7.64 -17.38 -7.21
C ALA A 186 -8.90 -16.97 -6.44
N THR A 187 -8.73 -16.34 -5.27
CA THR A 187 -9.85 -15.82 -4.46
C THR A 187 -10.58 -14.69 -5.17
N VAL A 188 -9.86 -13.71 -5.71
CA VAL A 188 -10.47 -12.60 -6.45
C VAL A 188 -11.17 -13.10 -7.71
N LEU A 189 -10.53 -13.99 -8.47
CA LEU A 189 -11.13 -14.58 -9.66
C LEU A 189 -12.38 -15.41 -9.33
N GLY A 190 -12.33 -16.23 -8.27
CA GLY A 190 -13.50 -16.96 -7.81
C GLY A 190 -14.66 -16.02 -7.46
N SER A 191 -14.39 -14.98 -6.65
CA SER A 191 -15.42 -14.02 -6.25
C SER A 191 -16.03 -13.22 -7.41
N THR A 192 -15.23 -12.88 -8.43
CA THR A 192 -15.66 -12.06 -9.57
C THR A 192 -16.33 -12.88 -10.67
N LEU A 193 -15.89 -14.11 -10.89
CA LEU A 193 -16.40 -14.99 -11.95
C LEU A 193 -17.62 -15.82 -11.53
N ASN A 194 -18.00 -15.83 -10.25
CA ASN A 194 -19.12 -16.63 -9.74
C ASN A 194 -20.44 -16.43 -10.49
N LYS A 195 -20.66 -15.30 -11.16
CA LYS A 195 -21.87 -15.07 -11.97
C LYS A 195 -21.76 -15.54 -13.42
N LEU A 196 -20.54 -15.75 -13.91
CA LEU A 196 -20.23 -16.06 -15.31
C LEU A 196 -19.85 -17.53 -15.50
N VAL A 197 -19.25 -18.14 -14.48
CA VAL A 197 -18.72 -19.50 -14.54
C VAL A 197 -19.43 -20.37 -13.52
N SER A 198 -20.13 -21.39 -14.02
CA SER A 198 -20.69 -22.45 -13.19
C SER A 198 -20.60 -23.78 -13.93
N PHE A 199 -20.56 -24.88 -13.18
CA PHE A 199 -20.64 -26.23 -13.75
C PHE A 199 -21.66 -27.06 -12.99
N VAL A 200 -22.25 -28.04 -13.67
CA VAL A 200 -23.22 -28.94 -13.05
C VAL A 200 -22.49 -30.17 -12.54
N TYR A 201 -22.62 -30.44 -11.25
CA TYR A 201 -22.10 -31.66 -10.61
C TYR A 201 -23.16 -32.22 -9.67
N GLY A 202 -23.49 -33.51 -9.83
CA GLY A 202 -24.54 -34.16 -9.03
C GLY A 202 -25.90 -33.45 -9.14
N ARG A 203 -26.29 -33.02 -10.34
CA ARG A 203 -27.53 -32.25 -10.63
C ARG A 203 -27.63 -30.90 -9.89
N LYS A 204 -26.53 -30.37 -9.36
CA LYS A 204 -26.47 -29.06 -8.71
C LYS A 204 -25.44 -28.18 -9.42
N HIS A 205 -25.76 -26.90 -9.55
CA HIS A 205 -24.80 -25.91 -10.01
C HIS A 205 -23.75 -25.66 -8.92
N LYS A 206 -22.48 -25.66 -9.33
CA LYS A 206 -21.32 -25.35 -8.52
C LYS A 206 -20.62 -24.14 -9.12
N TYR A 207 -20.13 -23.28 -8.24
CA TYR A 207 -19.50 -22.00 -8.58
C TYR A 207 -18.10 -21.96 -7.96
N PRO A 208 -17.15 -21.24 -8.58
CA PRO A 208 -15.79 -21.11 -8.04
C PRO A 208 -15.77 -20.27 -6.75
N CYS A 209 -15.85 -20.95 -5.60
CA CYS A 209 -15.75 -20.31 -4.29
C CYS A 209 -14.46 -20.75 -3.60
N LEU A 210 -13.51 -19.82 -3.46
CA LEU A 210 -12.33 -19.97 -2.62
C LEU A 210 -12.35 -18.86 -1.57
N GLN A 211 -12.24 -19.23 -0.30
CA GLN A 211 -12.10 -18.31 0.82
C GLN A 211 -10.69 -18.43 1.37
N VAL A 212 -9.95 -17.32 1.41
CA VAL A 212 -8.56 -17.29 1.87
C VAL A 212 -8.45 -16.33 3.04
N PHE A 213 -7.87 -16.84 4.13
CA PHE A 213 -7.51 -16.07 5.31
C PHE A 213 -5.99 -16.14 5.49
N VAL A 214 -5.32 -14.99 5.55
CA VAL A 214 -3.85 -14.92 5.63
C VAL A 214 -3.44 -14.33 6.97
N THR A 215 -2.77 -15.15 7.78
CA THR A 215 -2.14 -14.75 9.04
C THR A 215 -0.63 -14.73 8.87
N ALA A 216 0.02 -13.62 9.22
CA ALA A 216 1.48 -13.58 9.30
C ALA A 216 1.95 -12.41 10.19
N PRO A 217 3.16 -12.45 10.77
CA PRO A 217 3.76 -11.33 11.50
C PRO A 217 3.96 -10.06 10.65
N PRO A 218 4.14 -8.88 11.24
CA PRO A 218 4.52 -7.66 10.51
C PRO A 218 5.71 -7.89 9.56
N ALA A 219 5.77 -7.13 8.46
CA ALA A 219 6.80 -7.25 7.41
C ALA A 219 6.95 -8.62 6.70
N SER A 220 6.06 -9.59 6.94
CA SER A 220 6.10 -10.92 6.30
C SER A 220 5.56 -10.97 4.86
N GLY A 221 5.53 -9.85 4.14
CA GLY A 221 5.13 -9.81 2.71
C GLY A 221 3.61 -9.80 2.44
N LYS A 222 2.75 -9.75 3.46
CA LYS A 222 1.27 -9.66 3.28
C LYS A 222 0.80 -8.47 2.44
N GLY A 223 1.57 -7.38 2.41
CA GLY A 223 1.28 -6.21 1.58
C GLY A 223 1.21 -6.52 0.08
N ALA A 224 1.75 -7.66 -0.36
CA ALA A 224 1.61 -8.14 -1.73
C ALA A 224 0.14 -8.37 -2.12
N LEU A 225 -0.76 -8.68 -1.17
CA LEU A 225 -2.19 -8.86 -1.46
C LEU A 225 -2.87 -7.57 -1.96
N THR A 226 -2.31 -6.40 -1.67
CA THR A 226 -2.80 -5.14 -2.23
C THR A 226 -2.78 -5.15 -3.76
N TRP A 227 -1.85 -5.87 -4.38
CA TRP A 227 -1.76 -5.98 -5.83
C TRP A 227 -2.90 -6.81 -6.41
N VAL A 228 -3.20 -7.94 -5.75
CA VAL A 228 -4.31 -8.81 -6.10
C VAL A 228 -5.66 -8.07 -5.98
N ARG A 229 -5.80 -7.21 -4.97
CA ARG A 229 -7.00 -6.36 -4.81
C ARG A 229 -7.31 -5.55 -6.06
N ARG A 230 -6.29 -5.11 -6.80
CA ARG A 230 -6.46 -4.31 -8.03
C ARG A 230 -7.19 -5.06 -9.15
N LEU A 231 -7.14 -6.39 -9.16
CA LEU A 231 -7.88 -7.19 -10.12
C LEU A 231 -9.40 -7.02 -9.97
N ALA A 232 -9.87 -6.70 -8.75
CA ALA A 232 -11.28 -6.46 -8.45
C ALA A 232 -11.70 -4.98 -8.58
N GLU A 233 -10.76 -4.04 -8.66
CA GLU A 233 -11.03 -2.59 -8.69
C GLU A 233 -11.94 -2.16 -9.84
N PRO A 234 -11.78 -2.62 -11.10
CA PRO A 234 -12.65 -2.20 -12.19
C PRO A 234 -14.12 -2.56 -11.93
N ILE A 235 -14.37 -3.77 -11.42
CA ILE A 235 -15.72 -4.24 -11.08
C ILE A 235 -16.26 -3.46 -9.88
N HIS A 236 -15.41 -3.21 -8.88
CA HIS A 236 -15.77 -2.41 -7.71
C HIS A 236 -16.18 -0.98 -8.10
N ASN A 237 -15.38 -0.32 -8.93
CA ASN A 237 -15.63 1.05 -9.39
C ASN A 237 -16.92 1.13 -10.21
N ALA A 238 -17.15 0.18 -11.12
CA ALA A 238 -18.40 0.12 -11.89
C ALA A 238 -19.65 0.00 -11.00
N LEU A 239 -19.57 -0.78 -9.91
CA LEU A 239 -20.65 -0.87 -8.91
C LEU A 239 -20.86 0.46 -8.17
N LEU A 240 -19.77 1.14 -7.80
CA LEU A 240 -19.84 2.46 -7.14
C LEU A 240 -20.41 3.53 -8.07
N ASP A 241 -20.05 3.54 -9.34
CA ASP A 241 -20.55 4.51 -10.32
C ASP A 241 -22.04 4.31 -10.57
N THR A 242 -22.48 3.06 -10.74
CA THR A 242 -23.91 2.71 -10.81
C THR A 242 -24.67 3.19 -9.57
N TYR A 243 -24.07 3.05 -8.38
CA TYR A 243 -24.66 3.52 -7.13
C TYR A 243 -24.71 5.06 -7.07
N ARG A 244 -23.64 5.75 -7.50
CA ARG A 244 -23.57 7.22 -7.56
C ARG A 244 -24.63 7.81 -8.49
N GLU A 245 -24.94 7.14 -9.59
CA GLU A 245 -26.03 7.56 -10.48
C GLU A 245 -27.39 7.38 -9.79
N LYS A 246 -27.64 6.19 -9.23
CA LYS A 246 -28.90 5.89 -8.53
C LYS A 246 -29.14 6.83 -7.35
N ILE A 247 -28.11 7.16 -6.56
CA ILE A 247 -28.25 8.07 -5.42
C ILE A 247 -28.49 9.52 -5.88
N LYS A 248 -27.95 9.94 -7.02
CA LYS A 248 -28.26 11.25 -7.61
C LYS A 248 -29.73 11.32 -8.04
N THR A 249 -30.22 10.30 -8.76
CA THR A 249 -31.63 10.21 -9.16
C THR A 249 -32.55 10.20 -7.95
N TYR A 250 -32.26 9.35 -6.97
CA TYR A 250 -32.98 9.30 -5.70
C TYR A 250 -33.02 10.67 -4.99
N ARG A 251 -31.89 11.39 -4.91
CA ARG A 251 -31.86 12.73 -4.28
C ARG A 251 -32.74 13.75 -5.02
N MET A 252 -32.74 13.73 -6.34
CA MET A 252 -33.61 14.61 -7.14
C MET A 252 -35.08 14.26 -6.93
N GLU A 253 -35.44 12.98 -6.98
CA GLU A 253 -36.81 12.50 -6.75
C GLU A 253 -37.25 12.80 -5.32
N LYS A 254 -36.39 12.60 -4.33
CA LYS A 254 -36.65 12.88 -2.92
C LYS A 254 -36.88 14.37 -2.69
N THR A 255 -36.08 15.24 -3.34
CA THR A 255 -36.29 16.69 -3.27
C THR A 255 -37.64 17.09 -3.88
N LYS A 256 -38.01 16.53 -5.04
CA LYS A 256 -39.33 16.77 -5.66
C LYS A 256 -40.47 16.29 -4.77
N TRP A 257 -40.33 15.09 -4.22
CA TRP A 257 -41.28 14.53 -3.27
C TRP A 257 -41.41 15.41 -2.02
N ASP A 258 -40.30 15.93 -1.50
CA ASP A 258 -40.31 16.80 -0.32
C ASP A 258 -41.06 18.11 -0.57
N THR A 259 -41.01 18.65 -1.79
CA THR A 259 -41.75 19.86 -2.21
C THR A 259 -43.25 19.63 -2.45
N LEU A 260 -43.71 18.38 -2.63
CA LEU A 260 -45.10 18.06 -3.00
C LEU A 260 -46.14 18.30 -1.87
N GLY A 261 -45.74 18.71 -0.67
CA GLY A 261 -46.66 19.16 0.38
C GLY A 261 -47.82 18.19 0.66
N LYS A 262 -49.05 18.59 0.30
CA LYS A 262 -50.28 17.78 0.47
C LYS A 262 -50.40 16.63 -0.54
N GLU A 263 -49.71 16.68 -1.68
CA GLU A 263 -49.69 15.63 -2.70
C GLU A 263 -48.76 14.45 -2.36
N LYS A 264 -48.01 14.54 -1.26
CA LYS A 264 -47.22 13.42 -0.71
C LYS A 264 -48.06 12.17 -0.40
N ALA A 265 -49.34 12.34 -0.07
CA ALA A 265 -50.24 11.22 0.19
C ALA A 265 -50.57 10.41 -1.07
N ASN A 266 -50.46 11.02 -2.26
CA ASN A 266 -50.76 10.38 -3.54
C ASN A 266 -49.51 9.92 -4.30
N THR A 267 -48.32 10.35 -3.87
CA THR A 267 -47.05 10.06 -4.54
C THR A 267 -46.18 9.19 -3.63
N PRO A 268 -45.80 7.96 -4.02
CA PRO A 268 -44.99 7.09 -3.17
C PRO A 268 -43.62 7.73 -2.90
N GLU A 269 -43.12 7.54 -1.69
CA GLU A 269 -41.77 7.99 -1.32
C GLU A 269 -40.73 7.25 -2.17
N PRO A 270 -39.76 7.97 -2.79
CA PRO A 270 -38.73 7.32 -3.57
C PRO A 270 -37.90 6.36 -2.69
N GLU A 271 -37.51 5.23 -3.25
CA GLU A 271 -36.77 4.19 -2.52
C GLU A 271 -35.27 4.49 -2.51
N GLN A 272 -34.64 4.41 -1.33
CA GLN A 272 -33.20 4.61 -1.21
C GLN A 272 -32.43 3.47 -1.89
N PRO A 273 -31.51 3.77 -2.83
CA PRO A 273 -30.75 2.73 -3.50
C PRO A 273 -29.79 2.04 -2.52
N GLN A 274 -29.65 0.72 -2.68
CA GLN A 274 -28.73 -0.10 -1.88
C GLN A 274 -27.30 -0.02 -2.42
N LEU A 275 -26.34 0.22 -1.52
CA LEU A 275 -24.91 0.22 -1.84
C LEU A 275 -24.42 -1.22 -1.99
N LYS A 276 -23.90 -1.55 -3.18
CA LYS A 276 -23.29 -2.86 -3.46
C LYS A 276 -21.79 -2.66 -3.66
N MET A 277 -20.99 -3.35 -2.86
CA MET A 277 -19.52 -3.27 -2.90
C MET A 277 -18.92 -4.67 -2.99
N LEU A 278 -17.94 -4.82 -3.88
CA LEU A 278 -17.15 -6.04 -3.99
C LEU A 278 -15.99 -6.10 -2.97
N LEU A 279 -15.32 -4.96 -2.76
CA LEU A 279 -14.26 -4.79 -1.80
C LEU A 279 -14.83 -4.10 -0.57
N ILE A 280 -14.70 -4.74 0.58
CA ILE A 280 -15.12 -4.19 1.86
C ILE A 280 -13.85 -3.93 2.67
N ALA A 281 -13.69 -2.71 3.16
CA ALA A 281 -12.60 -2.42 4.08
C ALA A 281 -12.88 -3.16 5.39
N GLY A 282 -11.90 -3.91 5.90
CA GLY A 282 -11.98 -4.40 7.27
C GLY A 282 -11.80 -3.21 8.20
N ASP A 283 -12.79 -2.93 9.03
CA ASP A 283 -12.67 -1.96 10.12
C ASP A 283 -11.55 -2.45 11.04
N ASN A 284 -10.38 -1.82 10.97
CA ASN A 284 -9.26 -2.17 11.83
C ASN A 284 -9.39 -1.45 13.17
N THR A 285 -10.23 -1.97 14.06
CA THR A 285 -10.20 -1.68 15.51
C THR A 285 -9.00 -2.33 16.22
N GLY A 286 -7.83 -2.34 15.57
CA GLY A 286 -6.62 -3.02 16.03
C GLY A 286 -6.01 -2.41 17.28
N THR A 287 -6.53 -2.82 18.43
CA THR A 287 -5.79 -2.89 19.69
C THR A 287 -5.10 -4.25 19.67
N GLY A 288 -3.78 -4.29 19.52
CA GLY A 288 -2.99 -5.51 19.45
C GLY A 288 -1.55 -5.25 19.08
#